data_AF-D1A629-F1
#
_entry.id   AF-D1A629-F1
#
_cell.length_a   1.000
_cell.length_b   1.000
_cell.length_c   1.000
_cell.angle_alpha   90.00
_cell.angle_beta   90.00
_cell.angle_gamma   90.00
#
_symmetry.space_group_name_H-M   'P 1'
#
loop_
_entity.id
_entity.type
_entity.pdbx_description
1 polymer ?
#
loop_
_entity_poly.entity_id
_entity_poly.type
_entity_poly.pdbx_seq_one_letter_code
_entity_poly.pdbx_strand_id
1 'polypeptide(L)'
;MPPSRASGPAERTAADVFGPDAVNDLECRTGGRWVFWYGYYTRRWWAMPRPPYPWFGLAEGRTPADLLARVREAEEYYGPCRPRHASDRAGESR
;
A
#
# COMPACT_ATOMS: atom_id res chain seq x y z
N MET A 1 -1.66 -16.42 -40.08
CA MET A 1 -2.39 -16.41 -38.79
C MET A 1 -1.37 -16.71 -37.69
N PRO A 2 -1.00 -15.77 -36.80
CA PRO A 2 -0.18 -16.13 -35.64
C PRO A 2 -1.07 -16.84 -34.60
N PRO A 3 -0.51 -17.75 -33.79
CA PRO A 3 -1.29 -18.47 -32.79
C PRO A 3 -1.73 -17.54 -31.66
N SER A 4 -3.02 -17.61 -31.30
CA SER A 4 -3.60 -16.97 -30.11
C SER A 4 -2.78 -17.27 -28.87
N ARG A 5 -2.29 -16.23 -28.21
CA ARG A 5 -1.78 -16.30 -26.84
C ARG A 5 -2.96 -16.64 -25.92
N ALA A 6 -3.19 -17.93 -25.70
CA ALA A 6 -3.97 -18.36 -24.56
C ALA A 6 -3.22 -17.90 -23.29
N SER A 7 -3.65 -16.77 -22.73
CA SER A 7 -3.25 -16.38 -21.39
C SER A 7 -4.00 -17.32 -20.44
N GLY A 8 -3.39 -18.47 -20.13
CA GLY A 8 -3.84 -19.29 -19.02
C GLY A 8 -3.82 -18.45 -17.74
N PRO A 9 -4.66 -18.77 -16.73
CA PRO A 9 -4.65 -18.05 -15.47
C PRO A 9 -3.23 -18.13 -14.90
N ALA A 10 -2.61 -16.96 -14.68
CA ALA A 10 -1.29 -16.87 -14.07
C ALA A 10 -1.27 -17.75 -12.81
N GLU A 11 -0.35 -18.71 -12.80
CA GLU A 11 -0.18 -19.73 -11.78
C GLU A 11 -0.09 -19.03 -10.41
N ARG A 12 -1.06 -19.29 -9.52
CA ARG A 12 -1.05 -18.74 -8.16
C ARG A 12 0.12 -19.35 -7.42
N THR A 13 1.10 -18.54 -7.05
CA THR A 13 2.28 -18.98 -6.30
C THR A 13 2.00 -18.93 -4.80
N ALA A 14 2.77 -19.65 -3.98
CA ALA A 14 2.65 -19.57 -2.52
C ALA A 14 2.87 -18.15 -1.95
N ALA A 15 3.48 -17.24 -2.72
CA ALA A 15 3.61 -15.82 -2.40
C ALA A 15 2.28 -15.04 -2.49
N ASP A 16 1.28 -15.62 -3.15
CA ASP A 16 -0.08 -15.12 -3.24
C ASP A 16 -0.91 -15.52 -2.00
N VAL A 17 -0.38 -15.25 -0.79
CA VAL A 17 -1.10 -15.48 0.46
C VAL A 17 -2.25 -14.49 0.55
N PHE A 18 -3.46 -14.93 0.20
CA PHE A 18 -4.68 -14.13 0.32
C PHE A 18 -5.38 -14.46 1.64
N GLY A 19 -5.91 -13.43 2.30
CA GLY A 19 -6.82 -13.62 3.43
C GLY A 19 -6.45 -12.84 4.69
N PRO A 20 -7.21 -13.08 5.78
CA PRO A 20 -7.11 -12.29 7.01
C PRO A 20 -5.76 -12.39 7.70
N ASP A 21 -5.04 -13.52 7.59
CA ASP A 21 -3.72 -13.69 8.23
C ASP A 21 -2.65 -12.77 7.63
N ALA A 22 -2.64 -12.60 6.30
CA ALA A 22 -1.72 -11.68 5.63
C ALA A 22 -2.04 -10.22 5.96
N VAL A 23 -3.33 -9.89 6.11
CA VAL A 23 -3.77 -8.56 6.58
C VAL A 23 -3.30 -8.31 8.01
N ASN A 24 -3.50 -9.28 8.91
CA ASN A 24 -3.08 -9.18 10.30
C ASN A 24 -1.56 -8.99 10.44
N ASP A 25 -0.74 -9.73 9.67
CA ASP A 25 0.72 -9.53 9.67
C ASP A 25 1.10 -8.09 9.28
N LEU A 26 0.48 -7.56 8.22
CA LEU A 26 0.72 -6.19 7.75
C LEU A 26 0.29 -5.14 8.79
N GLU A 27 -0.87 -5.31 9.41
CA GLU A 27 -1.34 -4.43 10.48
C GLU A 27 -0.40 -4.46 11.69
N CYS A 28 0.04 -5.64 12.13
CA CYS A 28 1.01 -5.79 13.22
C CYS A 28 2.33 -5.06 12.91
N ARG A 29 2.87 -5.25 11.70
CA ARG A 29 4.16 -4.66 11.30
C ARG A 29 4.12 -3.15 11.12
N THR A 30 2.95 -2.58 10.90
CA THR A 30 2.73 -1.13 10.80
C THR A 30 2.14 -0.51 12.07
N GLY A 31 2.01 -1.31 13.14
CA GLY A 31 1.45 -0.85 14.42
C GLY A 31 0.02 -0.34 14.30
N GLY A 32 -0.78 -0.91 13.38
CA GLY A 32 -2.18 -0.54 13.16
C GLY A 32 -2.41 0.84 12.54
N ARG A 33 -1.36 1.55 12.10
CA ARG A 33 -1.48 2.88 11.48
C ARG A 33 -2.09 2.85 10.08
N TRP A 34 -2.20 1.67 9.48
CA TRP A 34 -2.65 1.45 8.12
C TRP A 34 -3.79 0.44 8.08
N VAL A 35 -4.70 0.59 7.12
CA VAL A 35 -5.71 -0.42 6.76
C VAL A 35 -5.21 -1.12 5.51
N PHE A 36 -5.33 -2.45 5.46
CA PHE A 36 -4.90 -3.28 4.33
C PHE A 36 -6.04 -4.11 3.79
N TRP A 37 -6.08 -4.29 2.47
CA TRP A 37 -7.02 -5.20 1.83
C TRP A 37 -6.50 -5.72 0.50
N TYR A 38 -7.06 -6.85 0.05
CA TYR A 38 -6.82 -7.39 -1.28
C TYR A 38 -8.00 -7.08 -2.19
N GLY A 39 -7.75 -6.36 -3.29
CA GLY A 39 -8.72 -6.12 -4.33
C GLY A 39 -8.88 -7.36 -5.21
N TYR A 40 -9.98 -8.09 -5.05
CA TYR A 40 -10.25 -9.32 -5.80
C TYR A 40 -10.22 -9.10 -7.32
N TYR A 41 -10.83 -8.01 -7.80
CA TYR A 41 -10.90 -7.69 -9.22
C TYR A 41 -9.61 -7.10 -9.78
N THR A 42 -8.92 -6.23 -9.01
CA THR A 42 -7.64 -5.65 -9.45
C THR A 42 -6.50 -6.63 -9.33
N ARG A 43 -6.67 -7.70 -8.54
CA ARG A 43 -5.63 -8.66 -8.16
C ARG A 43 -4.44 -7.98 -7.48
N ARG A 44 -4.71 -6.93 -6.70
CA ARG A 44 -3.71 -6.07 -6.05
C ARG A 44 -3.97 -5.94 -4.56
N TRP A 45 -2.89 -5.76 -3.83
CA TRP A 45 -2.91 -5.36 -2.44
C TRP A 45 -2.98 -3.85 -2.35
N TRP A 46 -3.79 -3.36 -1.41
CA TRP A 46 -3.98 -1.93 -1.18
C TRP A 46 -3.79 -1.60 0.29
N ALA A 47 -3.22 -0.44 0.57
CA ALA A 47 -3.15 0.13 1.90
C ALA A 47 -3.55 1.60 1.90
N MET A 48 -4.23 2.02 2.96
CA MET A 48 -4.56 3.42 3.21
C MET A 48 -4.18 3.76 4.66
N PRO A 49 -3.56 4.92 4.91
CA PRO A 49 -3.23 5.33 6.26
C PRO A 49 -4.50 5.68 7.05
N ARG A 50 -4.51 5.37 8.34
CA ARG A 50 -5.58 5.76 9.28
C ARG A 50 -5.39 7.22 9.73
N PRO A 51 -6.45 7.93 10.17
CA PRO A 51 -6.30 9.23 10.82
C PRO A 51 -5.30 9.16 12.00
N PRO A 52 -4.54 10.24 12.27
CA PRO A 52 -4.64 11.60 11.73
C PRO A 52 -3.77 11.87 10.49
N TYR A 53 -3.30 10.82 9.79
CA TYR A 53 -2.35 10.98 8.69
C TYR A 53 -3.00 11.55 7.42
N PRO A 54 -2.27 12.37 6.63
CA PRO A 54 -2.82 13.01 5.45
C PRO A 54 -3.15 11.99 4.35
N TRP A 55 -4.26 12.24 3.67
CA TRP A 55 -5.02 11.37 2.78
C TRP A 55 -4.29 10.98 1.47
N PHE A 56 -3.04 11.41 1.30
CA PHE A 56 -2.24 11.22 0.07
C PHE A 56 -1.55 9.85 -0.03
N GLY A 57 -1.71 8.98 0.97
CA GLY A 57 -0.92 7.75 1.12
C GLY A 57 -1.50 6.47 0.53
N LEU A 58 -2.43 6.49 -0.43
CA LEU A 58 -2.95 5.24 -1.00
C LEU A 58 -1.80 4.46 -1.68
N ALA A 59 -1.48 3.29 -1.13
CA ALA A 59 -0.43 2.42 -1.63
C ALA A 59 -1.03 1.20 -2.34
N GLU A 60 -0.46 0.86 -3.48
CA GLU A 60 -0.76 -0.36 -4.25
C GLU A 60 0.47 -1.26 -4.27
N GLY A 61 0.28 -2.56 -4.09
CA GLY A 61 1.33 -3.56 -4.20
C GLY A 61 0.85 -4.83 -4.91
N ARG A 62 1.77 -5.54 -5.56
CA ARG A 62 1.47 -6.84 -6.19
C ARG A 62 1.43 -7.97 -5.17
N THR A 63 2.20 -7.86 -4.10
CA THR A 63 2.29 -8.84 -3.01
C THR A 63 2.21 -8.11 -1.66
N PRO A 64 1.98 -8.82 -0.54
CA PRO A 64 2.03 -8.20 0.79
C PRO A 64 3.37 -7.52 1.08
N ALA A 65 4.49 -8.14 0.69
CA ALA A 65 5.82 -7.60 0.92
C ALA A 65 6.09 -6.33 0.10
N ASP A 66 5.64 -6.29 -1.16
CA ASP A 66 5.71 -5.11 -2.02
C ASP A 66 4.87 -3.96 -1.45
N LEU A 67 3.64 -4.25 -1.02
CA LEU A 67 2.77 -3.24 -0.40
C LEU A 67 3.40 -2.65 0.86
N LEU A 68 4.02 -3.48 1.71
CA LEU A 68 4.71 -2.99 2.90
C LEU A 68 5.90 -2.09 2.56
N ALA A 69 6.65 -2.40 1.51
CA ALA A 69 7.74 -1.54 1.05
C ALA A 69 7.22 -0.16 0.64
N ARG A 70 6.09 -0.11 -0.08
CA ARG A 70 5.40 1.14 -0.45
C ARG A 70 4.87 1.92 0.74
N VAL A 71 4.33 1.24 1.74
CA VAL A 71 3.92 1.87 2.99
C VAL A 71 5.10 2.52 3.69
N ARG A 72 6.25 1.85 3.77
CA ARG A 72 7.46 2.43 4.38
C ARG A 72 7.98 3.65 3.62
N GLU A 73 7.96 3.60 2.29
CA GLU A 73 8.27 4.74 1.42
C GLU A 73 7.34 5.93 1.72
N ALA A 74 6.03 5.67 1.86
CA ALA A 74 5.06 6.70 2.20
C ALA A 74 5.26 7.24 3.63
N GLU A 75 5.58 6.40 4.61
CA GLU A 75 5.91 6.84 5.97
C GLU A 75 7.21 7.66 6.02
N GLU A 76 8.21 7.32 5.21
CA GLU A 76 9.43 8.12 5.09
C GLU A 76 9.16 9.50 4.48
N TYR A 77 8.33 9.55 3.44
CA TYR A 77 8.07 10.80 2.72
C TYR A 77 7.04 11.70 3.41
N TYR A 78 5.96 11.14 3.95
CA TYR A 78 4.81 11.88 4.51
C TYR A 78 4.61 11.69 6.02
N GLY A 79 5.35 10.78 6.65
CA GLY A 79 5.09 10.38 8.04
C GLY A 79 5.52 11.43 9.08
N PRO A 80 5.11 11.20 10.34
CA PRO A 80 5.29 12.15 11.44
C PRO A 80 6.75 12.37 11.85
N CYS A 81 7.66 11.51 11.40
CA CYS A 81 9.10 11.63 11.65
C CYS A 81 9.81 12.62 10.72
N ARG A 82 9.10 13.19 9.72
CA ARG A 82 9.69 14.17 8.82
C ARG A 82 9.57 15.58 9.42
N PRO A 83 10.64 16.39 9.43
CA PRO A 83 10.51 17.81 9.71
C PRO A 83 9.61 18.44 8.65
N ARG A 84 8.50 19.10 9.06
CA ARG A 84 7.69 19.97 8.19
C ARG A 84 8.66 20.89 7.43
N HIS A 85 8.72 20.76 6.10
CA HIS A 85 9.51 21.69 5.31
C HIS A 85 8.89 23.09 5.49
N ALA A 86 9.73 24.09 5.77
CA ALA A 86 9.29 25.47 6.03
C ALA A 86 8.44 26.08 4.91
N SER A 87 8.50 25.52 3.69
CA SER A 87 7.72 25.91 2.52
C SER A 87 6.22 25.67 2.66
N ASP A 88 5.77 24.75 3.52
CA ASP A 88 4.33 24.47 3.73
C ASP A 88 3.63 25.58 4.55
N ARG A 89 4.39 26.47 5.22
CA ARG A 89 3.84 27.62 5.98
C ARG A 89 3.62 28.87 5.14
N ALA A 90 4.15 28.94 3.92
CA ALA A 90 4.11 30.17 3.13
C ALA A 90 2.73 30.48 2.50
N GLY A 91 1.76 29.56 2.63
CA GLY A 91 0.42 29.70 2.04
C GLY A 91 -0.68 30.16 3.01
N GLU A 92 -0.42 30.20 4.32
CA GLU A 92 -1.45 30.46 5.33
C GLU A 92 -1.19 31.81 6.03
N SER A 93 -1.41 32.88 5.26
CA SER A 93 -1.63 34.22 5.81
C SER A 93 -2.54 34.97 4.85
N ARG A 94 -3.81 35.09 5.23
CA ARG A 94 -4.70 36.17 4.83
C ARG A 94 -5.25 36.81 6.08
#